data_AF-F6LI67-F1
#
_entry.id   AF-F6LI67-F1
#
_cell.length_a   1.000
_cell.length_b   1.000
_cell.length_c   1.000
_cell.angle_alpha   90.00
_cell.angle_beta   90.00
_cell.angle_gamma   90.00
#
_symmetry.space_group_name_H-M   'P 1'
#
loop_
_entity.id
_entity.type
_entity.pdbx_description
1 polymer ?
#
loop_
_entity_poly.entity_id
_entity_poly.type
_entity_poly.pdbx_seq_one_letter_code
_entity_poly.pdbx_strand_id
1 'polypeptide(L)'
;YPNARHCMASAAYGFMRTFGMDEPMGCYDDFEHADAFVLWGSNMAEMHPILWTRVSDRRLAHDHVRIASLQTFTNRSSDLADIPIVFRPGTDLAILNYIANHIITTGRVNEAFVNDHTAFFKGRTDIGYGLRPEHPLEVAATGAANATDMEPSSFEAFAELVSEYTLDKVSKLSGVEPDLLKELAELYADPKRKVMSLWTMG
;
A
#
# COMPACT_ATOMS: atom_id res chain seq x y z
N TYR A 1 14.66 -11.89 -21.46
CA TYR A 1 13.25 -11.77 -21.00
C TYR A 1 13.26 -11.35 -19.54
N PRO A 2 12.50 -10.33 -19.13
CA PRO A 2 12.32 -10.05 -17.70
C PRO A 2 11.72 -11.30 -17.05
N ASN A 3 12.36 -11.77 -15.98
CA ASN A 3 11.91 -12.94 -15.26
C ASN A 3 10.71 -12.53 -14.39
N ALA A 4 9.54 -13.12 -14.61
CA ALA A 4 8.33 -12.86 -13.83
C ALA A 4 8.56 -13.10 -12.33
N ARG A 5 9.51 -13.98 -11.95
CA ARG A 5 9.93 -14.18 -10.56
C ARG A 5 10.55 -12.93 -9.93
N HIS A 6 11.26 -12.12 -10.70
CA HIS A 6 11.84 -10.85 -10.24
C HIS A 6 10.87 -9.67 -10.36
N CYS A 7 9.61 -9.92 -10.73
CA CYS A 7 8.65 -8.87 -11.05
C CYS A 7 7.33 -9.10 -10.29
N MET A 8 6.53 -10.07 -10.73
CA MET A 8 5.13 -10.21 -10.29
C MET A 8 4.94 -11.24 -9.16
N ALA A 9 5.98 -11.96 -8.74
CA ALA A 9 5.84 -13.03 -7.75
C ALA A 9 5.25 -12.56 -6.41
N SER A 10 5.68 -11.39 -5.92
CA SER A 10 5.12 -10.81 -4.68
C SER A 10 3.66 -10.41 -4.85
N ALA A 11 3.29 -9.84 -6.00
CA ALA A 11 1.92 -9.48 -6.31
C ALA A 11 1.02 -10.73 -6.39
N ALA A 12 1.41 -11.73 -7.17
CA ALA A 12 0.67 -12.99 -7.31
C ALA A 12 0.50 -13.70 -5.96
N TYR A 13 1.55 -13.72 -5.13
CA TYR A 13 1.45 -14.30 -3.79
C TYR A 13 0.52 -13.50 -2.86
N GLY A 14 0.51 -12.17 -2.98
CA GLY A 14 -0.46 -11.31 -2.31
C GLY A 14 -1.91 -11.61 -2.73
N PHE A 15 -2.17 -11.70 -4.04
CA PHE A 15 -3.49 -12.06 -4.58
C PHE A 15 -3.98 -13.41 -4.09
N MET A 16 -3.13 -14.44 -4.14
CA MET A 16 -3.49 -15.77 -3.65
C MET A 16 -3.80 -15.79 -2.15
N ARG A 17 -3.11 -14.98 -1.33
CA ARG A 17 -3.36 -14.91 0.11
C ARG A 17 -4.63 -14.16 0.47
N THR A 18 -4.91 -13.06 -0.23
CA THR A 18 -6.04 -12.17 0.10
C THR A 18 -7.33 -12.61 -0.58
N PHE A 19 -7.27 -13.09 -1.82
CA PHE A 19 -8.45 -13.37 -2.65
C PHE A 19 -8.54 -14.82 -3.15
N GLY A 20 -7.46 -15.61 -3.05
CA GLY A 20 -7.43 -16.99 -3.54
C GLY A 20 -7.40 -17.13 -5.07
N MET A 21 -7.29 -16.03 -5.80
CA MET A 21 -7.20 -15.96 -7.26
C MET A 21 -6.25 -14.83 -7.67
N ASP A 22 -5.46 -15.05 -8.70
CA ASP A 22 -4.47 -14.07 -9.22
C ASP A 22 -5.13 -13.00 -10.09
N GLU A 23 -4.38 -11.91 -10.32
CA GLU A 23 -4.69 -10.73 -11.14
C GLU A 23 -5.66 -9.70 -10.53
N PRO A 24 -5.59 -8.43 -10.96
CA PRO A 24 -6.48 -7.37 -10.48
C PRO A 24 -7.96 -7.64 -10.81
N MET A 25 -8.84 -7.29 -9.87
CA MET A 25 -10.30 -7.33 -10.09
C MET A 25 -10.85 -6.07 -10.80
N GLY A 26 -10.07 -4.98 -10.83
CA GLY A 26 -10.39 -3.75 -11.56
C GLY A 26 -9.87 -3.77 -13.00
N CYS A 27 -10.08 -2.68 -13.72
CA CYS A 27 -9.59 -2.53 -15.09
C CYS A 27 -9.14 -1.10 -15.37
N TYR A 28 -8.67 -0.84 -16.58
CA TYR A 28 -8.18 0.51 -16.89
C TYR A 28 -9.29 1.56 -16.97
N ASP A 29 -10.56 1.19 -17.09
CA ASP A 29 -11.67 2.16 -17.07
C ASP A 29 -11.76 2.90 -15.72
N ASP A 30 -11.17 2.33 -14.67
CA ASP A 30 -11.06 2.97 -13.35
C ASP A 30 -10.28 4.29 -13.40
N PHE A 31 -9.37 4.48 -14.38
CA PHE A 31 -8.64 5.74 -14.56
C PHE A 31 -9.55 6.93 -14.86
N GLU A 32 -10.69 6.73 -15.52
CA GLU A 32 -11.65 7.81 -15.82
C GLU A 32 -12.65 8.03 -14.68
N HIS A 33 -12.72 7.12 -13.71
CA HIS A 33 -13.71 7.12 -12.64
C HIS A 33 -13.15 7.42 -11.25
N ALA A 34 -11.83 7.34 -11.06
CA ALA A 34 -11.19 7.67 -9.80
C ALA A 34 -11.27 9.16 -9.45
N ASP A 35 -11.37 9.43 -8.15
CA ASP A 35 -11.31 10.76 -7.54
C ASP A 35 -9.96 10.98 -6.83
N ALA A 36 -9.23 9.90 -6.53
CA ALA A 36 -7.86 9.97 -6.05
C ALA A 36 -7.00 8.84 -6.62
N PHE A 37 -5.78 9.19 -7.00
CA PHE A 37 -4.74 8.23 -7.38
C PHE A 37 -3.65 8.20 -6.31
N VAL A 38 -3.30 7.02 -5.83
CA VAL A 38 -2.23 6.83 -4.85
C VAL A 38 -1.16 5.93 -5.45
N LEU A 39 -0.01 6.52 -5.79
CA LEU A 39 1.12 5.82 -6.40
C LEU A 39 2.08 5.38 -5.29
N TRP A 40 2.09 4.09 -4.99
CA TRP A 40 3.00 3.43 -4.05
C TRP A 40 4.28 2.98 -4.78
N GLY A 41 5.26 3.87 -4.90
CA GLY A 41 6.55 3.61 -5.54
C GLY A 41 6.50 3.49 -7.08
N SER A 42 5.32 3.63 -7.69
CA SER A 42 5.16 3.57 -9.14
C SER A 42 5.64 4.85 -9.81
N ASN A 43 6.69 4.75 -10.64
CA ASN A 43 7.07 5.80 -11.58
C ASN A 43 6.30 5.63 -12.90
N MET A 44 5.00 5.92 -12.89
CA MET A 44 4.13 5.72 -14.05
C MET A 44 4.52 6.59 -15.25
N ALA A 45 5.01 7.81 -15.00
CA ALA A 45 5.39 8.74 -16.07
C ALA A 45 6.44 8.15 -17.03
N GLU A 46 7.35 7.31 -16.52
CA GLU A 46 8.43 6.71 -17.32
C GLU A 46 8.19 5.23 -17.62
N MET A 47 7.54 4.48 -16.71
CA MET A 47 7.37 3.02 -16.83
C MET A 47 6.01 2.60 -17.38
N HIS A 48 4.98 3.45 -17.26
CA HIS A 48 3.62 3.20 -17.78
C HIS A 48 3.03 4.47 -18.42
N PRO A 49 3.72 5.08 -19.42
CA PRO A 49 3.43 6.45 -19.86
C PRO A 49 2.01 6.65 -20.40
N ILE A 50 1.42 5.63 -21.04
CA ILE A 50 0.04 5.73 -21.55
C ILE A 50 -0.98 5.72 -20.40
N LEU A 51 -0.76 4.93 -19.35
CA LEU A 51 -1.61 4.96 -18.16
C LEU A 51 -1.42 6.29 -17.41
N TRP A 52 -0.18 6.78 -17.32
CA TRP A 52 0.09 8.10 -16.75
C TRP A 52 -0.58 9.23 -17.51
N THR A 53 -0.70 9.12 -18.84
CA THR A 53 -1.43 10.10 -19.65
C THR A 53 -2.91 10.11 -19.28
N ARG A 54 -3.53 8.96 -19.03
CA ARG A 54 -4.93 8.86 -18.55
C ARG A 54 -5.11 9.45 -17.16
N VAL A 55 -4.20 9.15 -16.23
CA VAL A 55 -4.16 9.78 -14.89
C VAL A 55 -4.06 11.30 -15.02
N SER A 56 -3.17 11.77 -15.90
CA SER A 56 -2.94 13.20 -16.12
C SER A 56 -4.16 13.89 -16.70
N ASP A 57 -4.80 13.26 -17.70
CA ASP A 57 -6.03 13.77 -18.32
C ASP A 57 -7.16 13.89 -17.28
N ARG A 58 -7.40 12.82 -16.50
CA ARG A 58 -8.38 12.82 -15.41
C ARG A 58 -8.11 13.91 -14.39
N ARG A 59 -6.85 14.07 -13.94
CA ARG A 59 -6.47 15.08 -12.95
C ARG A 59 -6.61 16.50 -13.48
N LEU A 60 -6.21 16.76 -14.72
CA LEU A 60 -6.24 18.11 -15.32
C LEU A 60 -7.64 18.53 -15.76
N ALA A 61 -8.51 17.58 -16.10
CA ALA A 61 -9.90 17.85 -16.48
C ALA A 61 -10.83 18.08 -15.28
N HIS A 62 -10.43 17.69 -14.06
CA HIS A 62 -11.30 17.69 -12.88
C HIS A 62 -10.58 18.18 -11.61
N ASP A 63 -10.94 19.37 -11.13
CA ASP A 63 -10.30 20.01 -9.97
C ASP A 63 -10.40 19.24 -8.65
N HIS A 64 -11.39 18.35 -8.51
CA HIS A 64 -11.59 17.55 -7.29
C HIS A 64 -10.67 16.32 -7.23
N VAL A 65 -10.07 15.92 -8.36
CA VAL A 65 -9.21 14.75 -8.44
C VAL A 65 -7.88 15.05 -7.78
N ARG A 66 -7.36 14.13 -6.96
CA ARG A 66 -6.08 14.28 -6.26
C ARG A 66 -5.09 13.19 -6.66
N ILE A 67 -3.80 13.53 -6.73
CA ILE A 67 -2.70 12.57 -6.92
C ILE A 67 -1.78 12.59 -5.70
N ALA A 68 -1.66 11.47 -5.00
CA ALA A 68 -0.62 11.23 -4.02
C ALA A 68 0.49 10.37 -4.63
N SER A 69 1.73 10.85 -4.60
CA SER A 69 2.88 10.16 -5.17
C SER A 69 3.87 9.85 -4.06
N LEU A 70 3.93 8.58 -3.66
CA LEU A 70 4.87 8.07 -2.65
C LEU A 70 6.07 7.47 -3.38
N GLN A 71 7.25 8.03 -3.16
CA GLN A 71 8.49 7.59 -3.80
C GLN A 71 9.64 7.57 -2.79
N THR A 72 10.72 6.86 -3.08
CA THR A 72 11.97 6.94 -2.30
C THR A 72 12.93 8.01 -2.84
N PHE A 73 12.65 8.53 -4.04
CA PHE A 73 13.32 9.66 -4.68
C PHE A 73 12.32 10.37 -5.62
N THR A 74 12.48 11.68 -5.82
CA THR A 74 11.61 12.44 -6.73
C THR A 74 11.82 12.02 -8.18
N ASN A 75 10.74 11.84 -8.93
CA ASN A 75 10.75 11.53 -10.37
C ASN A 75 9.62 12.27 -11.10
N ARG A 76 9.47 12.05 -12.41
CA ARG A 76 8.47 12.75 -13.24
C ARG A 76 7.02 12.51 -12.81
N SER A 77 6.74 11.41 -12.11
CA SER A 77 5.41 11.15 -11.55
C SER A 77 5.12 12.03 -10.33
N SER A 78 6.16 12.62 -9.71
CA SER A 78 6.01 13.58 -8.62
C SER A 78 5.62 14.97 -9.10
N ASP A 79 5.90 15.32 -10.37
CA ASP A 79 5.68 16.68 -10.91
C ASP A 79 4.18 17.06 -11.00
N LEU A 80 3.29 16.07 -11.14
CA LEU A 80 1.84 16.26 -11.17
C LEU A 80 1.16 15.93 -9.82
N ALA A 81 1.93 15.53 -8.81
CA ALA A 81 1.37 15.10 -7.54
C ALA A 81 0.87 16.29 -6.72
N ASP A 82 -0.36 16.21 -6.22
CA ASP A 82 -0.88 17.13 -5.21
C ASP A 82 -0.23 16.87 -3.84
N ILE A 83 0.06 15.60 -3.55
CA ILE A 83 0.66 15.14 -2.31
C ILE A 83 1.96 14.38 -2.66
N PRO A 84 3.08 15.08 -2.89
CA PRO A 84 4.37 14.44 -3.13
C PRO A 84 5.00 14.00 -1.81
N ILE A 85 5.24 12.69 -1.66
CA ILE A 85 5.84 12.09 -0.48
C ILE A 85 7.15 11.41 -0.87
N VAL A 86 8.24 11.81 -0.22
CA VAL A 86 9.52 11.09 -0.27
C VAL A 86 9.72 10.39 1.07
N PHE A 87 9.76 9.06 1.07
CA PHE A 87 9.87 8.24 2.28
C PHE A 87 11.13 7.37 2.29
N ARG A 88 11.57 6.94 3.48
CA ARG A 88 12.73 6.05 3.63
C ARG A 88 12.39 4.63 3.13
N PRO A 89 13.28 3.95 2.38
CA PRO A 89 13.02 2.59 1.88
C PRO A 89 12.59 1.62 2.98
N GLY A 90 11.58 0.79 2.70
CA GLY A 90 11.02 -0.22 3.63
C GLY A 90 10.13 0.33 4.75
N THR A 91 9.84 1.63 4.76
CA THR A 91 8.96 2.26 5.76
C THR A 91 7.52 2.47 5.28
N ASP A 92 7.24 2.12 4.02
CA ASP A 92 5.91 1.98 3.43
C ASP A 92 4.99 1.05 4.24
N LEU A 93 5.53 -0.06 4.75
CA LEU A 93 4.81 -0.96 5.67
C LEU A 93 4.22 -0.21 6.87
N ALA A 94 4.95 0.75 7.42
CA ALA A 94 4.46 1.55 8.54
C ALA A 94 3.40 2.55 8.10
N ILE A 95 3.54 3.15 6.91
CA ILE A 95 2.54 4.07 6.35
C ILE A 95 1.22 3.34 6.07
N LEU A 96 1.27 2.13 5.49
CA LEU A 96 0.08 1.29 5.27
C LEU A 96 -0.66 0.98 6.57
N ASN A 97 0.09 0.57 7.61
CA ASN A 97 -0.50 0.32 8.94
C ASN A 97 -1.07 1.59 9.58
N TYR A 98 -0.42 2.75 9.39
CA TYR A 98 -0.95 4.03 9.85
C TYR A 98 -2.27 4.39 9.16
N ILE A 99 -2.40 4.18 7.85
CA ILE A 99 -3.66 4.43 7.12
C ILE A 99 -4.78 3.53 7.68
N ALA A 100 -4.50 2.25 7.92
CA ALA A 100 -5.48 1.34 8.54
C ALA A 100 -5.89 1.82 9.95
N ASN A 101 -4.91 2.20 10.78
CA ASN A 101 -5.17 2.77 12.11
C ASN A 101 -6.01 4.06 12.03
N HIS A 102 -5.74 4.92 11.06
CA HIS A 102 -6.47 6.16 10.85
C HIS A 102 -7.93 5.91 10.46
N ILE A 103 -8.20 4.95 9.56
CA ILE A 103 -9.57 4.55 9.18
C ILE A 103 -10.35 4.05 10.40
N ILE A 104 -9.71 3.22 11.24
CA ILE A 104 -10.34 2.64 12.44
C ILE A 104 -10.62 3.73 13.48
N THR A 105 -9.61 4.51 13.84
CA THR A 105 -9.70 5.53 14.90
C THR A 105 -10.63 6.69 14.54
N THR A 106 -10.83 6.96 13.25
CA THR A 106 -11.80 7.97 12.78
C THR A 106 -13.23 7.42 12.63
N GLY A 107 -13.45 6.13 12.90
CA GLY A 107 -14.77 5.50 12.81
C GLY A 107 -15.29 5.39 11.38
N ARG A 108 -14.39 5.32 10.39
CA ARG A 108 -14.73 5.30 8.95
C ARG A 108 -14.62 3.91 8.32
N VAL A 109 -14.67 2.88 9.17
CA VAL A 109 -14.73 1.48 8.72
C VAL A 109 -16.10 1.22 8.09
N ASN A 110 -16.13 0.62 6.90
CA ASN A 110 -17.36 0.10 6.34
C ASN A 110 -17.71 -1.22 7.02
N GLU A 111 -18.40 -1.14 8.16
CA GLU A 111 -18.71 -2.31 9.00
C GLU A 111 -19.49 -3.39 8.25
N ALA A 112 -20.45 -3.01 7.39
CA ALA A 112 -21.23 -3.98 6.63
C ALA A 112 -20.35 -4.82 5.70
N PHE A 113 -19.47 -4.17 4.93
CA PHE A 113 -18.54 -4.88 4.06
C PHE A 113 -17.55 -5.74 4.85
N VAL A 114 -17.00 -5.20 5.94
CA VAL A 114 -16.05 -5.94 6.78
C VAL A 114 -16.69 -7.20 7.36
N ASN A 115 -17.91 -7.10 7.90
CA ASN A 115 -18.61 -8.21 8.51
C ASN A 115 -19.02 -9.30 7.49
N ASP A 116 -19.45 -8.90 6.30
CA ASP A 116 -20.02 -9.84 5.31
C ASP A 116 -18.98 -10.42 4.33
N HIS A 117 -17.86 -9.73 4.12
CA HIS A 117 -16.94 -10.01 3.00
C HIS A 117 -15.46 -10.08 3.38
N THR A 118 -15.10 -9.99 4.66
CA THR A 118 -13.70 -10.04 5.08
C THR A 118 -13.46 -11.02 6.22
N ALA A 119 -12.22 -11.46 6.35
CA ALA A 119 -11.73 -12.25 7.48
C ALA A 119 -10.33 -11.76 7.87
N PHE A 120 -10.01 -11.83 9.15
CA PHE A 120 -8.75 -11.34 9.68
C PHE A 120 -7.80 -12.50 9.98
N PHE A 121 -6.53 -12.31 9.64
CA PHE A 121 -5.46 -13.28 9.88
C PHE A 121 -4.21 -12.57 10.38
N LYS A 122 -3.44 -13.25 11.21
CA LYS A 122 -2.13 -12.78 11.68
C LYS A 122 -1.04 -13.61 11.02
N GLY A 123 -0.16 -12.96 10.27
CA GLY A 123 0.98 -13.60 9.61
C GLY A 123 2.16 -13.81 10.55
N ARG A 124 3.00 -14.81 10.26
CA ARG A 124 4.29 -15.01 10.93
C ARG A 124 5.23 -13.83 10.67
N THR A 125 5.90 -13.37 11.73
CA THR A 125 6.92 -12.31 11.67
C THR A 125 8.33 -12.90 11.80
N ASP A 126 9.35 -12.07 11.58
CA ASP A 126 10.76 -12.46 11.71
C ASP A 126 11.14 -13.63 10.79
N ILE A 127 10.82 -13.47 9.50
CA ILE A 127 10.83 -14.54 8.49
C ILE A 127 12.14 -14.65 7.69
N GLY A 128 13.17 -13.89 8.06
CA GLY A 128 14.42 -13.81 7.28
C GLY A 128 14.27 -12.97 6.02
N TYR A 129 15.20 -13.15 5.08
CA TYR A 129 15.34 -12.35 3.85
C TYR A 129 15.51 -13.22 2.58
N GLY A 130 15.35 -14.54 2.68
CA GLY A 130 15.50 -15.47 1.56
C GLY A 130 16.94 -15.61 1.08
N LEU A 131 17.92 -15.34 1.95
CA LEU A 131 19.33 -15.57 1.68
C LEU A 131 19.70 -17.06 1.84
N ARG A 132 20.98 -17.38 1.69
CA ARG A 132 21.45 -18.75 1.93
C ARG A 132 21.27 -19.15 3.40
N PRO A 133 20.96 -20.41 3.72
CA PRO A 133 20.67 -20.84 5.10
C PRO A 133 21.79 -20.54 6.12
N GLU A 134 23.04 -20.54 5.68
CA GLU A 134 24.21 -20.20 6.50
C GLU A 134 24.38 -18.70 6.76
N HIS A 135 23.61 -17.84 6.09
CA HIS A 135 23.73 -16.40 6.23
C HIS A 135 23.26 -15.95 7.63
N PRO A 136 23.98 -15.04 8.32
CA PRO A 136 23.65 -14.65 9.70
C PRO A 136 22.20 -14.17 9.89
N LEU A 137 21.64 -13.48 8.90
CA LEU A 137 20.24 -13.02 8.95
C LEU A 137 19.22 -14.17 8.86
N GLU A 138 19.52 -15.26 8.14
CA GLU A 138 18.65 -16.44 8.07
C GLU A 138 18.76 -17.28 9.33
N VAL A 139 19.98 -17.43 9.85
CA VAL A 139 20.24 -18.14 11.11
C VAL A 139 19.55 -17.44 12.29
N ALA A 140 19.49 -16.10 12.26
CA ALA A 140 18.84 -15.31 13.31
C ALA A 140 17.30 -15.33 13.25
N ALA A 141 16.72 -15.62 12.09
CA ALA A 141 15.28 -15.51 11.86
C ALA A 141 14.51 -16.67 12.52
N THR A 142 13.54 -16.35 13.37
CA THR A 142 12.73 -17.34 14.10
C THR A 142 11.52 -17.86 13.31
N GLY A 143 11.19 -17.24 12.18
CA GLY A 143 10.03 -17.55 11.35
C GLY A 143 10.37 -18.02 9.93
N ALA A 144 11.65 -18.19 9.57
CA ALA A 144 12.03 -18.49 8.19
C ALA A 144 11.49 -19.83 7.67
N ALA A 145 11.45 -20.87 8.53
CA ALA A 145 10.98 -22.20 8.16
C ALA A 145 9.48 -22.25 7.82
N ASN A 146 8.71 -21.29 8.30
CA ASN A 146 7.26 -21.23 8.16
C ASN A 146 6.77 -19.81 7.85
N ALA A 147 7.54 -19.11 7.01
CA ALA A 147 7.36 -17.70 6.66
C ALA A 147 5.97 -17.37 6.08
N THR A 148 5.28 -18.38 5.55
CA THR A 148 3.98 -18.25 4.91
C THR A 148 2.80 -18.44 5.85
N ASP A 149 3.04 -18.92 7.07
CA ASP A 149 1.98 -19.28 8.01
C ASP A 149 1.13 -18.07 8.39
N MET A 150 -0.17 -18.33 8.51
CA MET A 150 -1.17 -17.38 8.98
C MET A 150 -2.11 -18.10 9.94
N GLU A 151 -2.44 -17.41 11.03
CA GLU A 151 -3.41 -17.88 12.00
C GLU A 151 -4.67 -17.01 11.93
N PRO A 152 -5.88 -17.60 12.06
CA PRO A 152 -7.10 -16.81 12.17
C PRO A 152 -7.01 -15.77 13.30
N SER A 153 -7.52 -14.58 13.05
CA SER A 153 -7.51 -13.46 13.98
C SER A 153 -8.88 -12.76 13.99
N SER A 154 -8.99 -11.66 14.72
CA SER A 154 -10.20 -10.86 14.80
C SER A 154 -9.95 -9.41 14.38
N PHE A 155 -11.04 -8.68 14.10
CA PHE A 155 -10.96 -7.25 13.81
C PHE A 155 -10.34 -6.48 14.99
N GLU A 156 -10.67 -6.84 16.23
CA GLU A 156 -10.15 -6.19 17.44
C GLU A 156 -8.64 -6.40 17.58
N ALA A 157 -8.16 -7.62 17.33
CA ALA A 157 -6.73 -7.92 17.36
C ALA A 157 -5.97 -7.19 16.24
N PHE A 158 -6.59 -7.02 15.06
CA PHE A 158 -6.05 -6.21 13.98
C PHE A 158 -6.00 -4.72 14.36
N ALA A 159 -7.09 -4.19 14.95
CA ALA A 159 -7.16 -2.81 15.44
C ALA A 159 -6.10 -2.53 16.50
N GLU A 160 -5.90 -3.44 17.45
CA GLU A 160 -4.84 -3.35 18.46
C GLU A 160 -3.45 -3.33 17.81
N LEU A 161 -3.19 -4.22 16.86
CA LEU A 161 -1.91 -4.28 16.14
C LEU A 161 -1.59 -2.96 15.42
N VAL A 162 -2.56 -2.41 14.68
CA VAL A 162 -2.32 -1.17 13.92
C VAL A 162 -2.32 0.07 14.80
N SER A 163 -2.91 0.01 16.01
CA SER A 163 -2.91 1.13 16.96
C SER A 163 -1.49 1.59 17.35
N GLU A 164 -0.51 0.69 17.30
CA GLU A 164 0.90 1.01 17.55
C GLU A 164 1.49 1.96 16.50
N TYR A 165 0.89 2.05 15.31
CA TYR A 165 1.35 2.88 14.20
C TYR A 165 0.68 4.25 14.29
N THR A 166 1.06 5.01 15.30
CA THR A 166 0.62 6.39 15.49
C THR A 166 1.29 7.31 14.47
N LEU A 167 0.66 8.46 14.21
CA LEU A 167 1.17 9.47 13.29
C LEU A 167 2.63 9.87 13.61
N ASP A 168 2.92 10.15 14.88
CA ASP A 168 4.26 10.57 15.31
C ASP A 168 5.31 9.46 15.09
N LYS A 169 4.95 8.21 15.41
CA LYS A 169 5.85 7.06 15.22
C LYS A 169 6.15 6.85 13.73
N VAL A 170 5.11 6.88 12.89
CA VAL A 170 5.24 6.65 11.46
C VAL A 170 5.98 7.79 10.78
N SER A 171 5.67 9.04 11.11
CA SER A 171 6.40 10.22 10.61
C SER A 171 7.90 10.13 10.94
N LYS A 172 8.25 9.80 12.18
CA LYS A 172 9.65 9.64 12.59
C LYS A 172 10.36 8.50 11.85
N LEU A 173 9.67 7.37 11.66
CA LEU A 173 10.22 6.19 11.00
C LEU A 173 10.43 6.44 9.51
N SER A 174 9.41 6.91 8.82
CA SER A 174 9.41 7.12 7.37
C SER A 174 10.13 8.39 6.93
N GLY A 175 10.28 9.37 7.82
CA GLY A 175 10.80 10.70 7.50
C GLY A 175 9.81 11.58 6.76
N VAL A 176 8.53 11.19 6.69
CA VAL A 176 7.47 11.94 6.02
C VAL A 176 6.84 12.92 7.01
N GLU A 177 6.56 14.13 6.55
CA GLU A 177 5.87 15.14 7.36
C GLU A 177 4.49 14.65 7.82
N PRO A 178 4.11 14.87 9.10
CA PRO A 178 2.86 14.38 9.66
C PRO A 178 1.61 14.81 8.87
N ASP A 179 1.61 16.02 8.32
CA ASP A 179 0.44 16.53 7.61
C ASP A 179 0.25 15.86 6.25
N LEU A 180 1.33 15.50 5.55
CA LEU A 180 1.24 14.71 4.31
C LEU A 180 0.71 13.30 4.58
N LEU A 181 1.11 12.69 5.71
CA LEU A 181 0.58 11.38 6.13
C LEU A 181 -0.92 11.44 6.42
N LYS A 182 -1.38 12.49 7.13
CA LYS A 182 -2.82 12.72 7.36
C LYS A 182 -3.56 12.90 6.05
N GLU A 183 -3.08 13.76 5.15
CA GLU A 183 -3.72 14.00 3.86
C GLU A 183 -3.86 12.71 3.05
N LEU A 184 -2.81 11.89 3.02
CA LEU A 184 -2.84 10.56 2.39
C LEU A 184 -3.89 9.65 3.04
N ALA A 185 -3.92 9.56 4.37
CA ALA A 185 -4.87 8.71 5.08
C ALA A 185 -6.33 9.17 4.89
N GLU A 186 -6.57 10.48 4.81
CA GLU A 186 -7.88 11.05 4.52
C GLU A 186 -8.40 10.69 3.12
N LEU A 187 -7.51 10.50 2.13
CA LEU A 187 -7.94 10.02 0.80
C LEU A 187 -8.61 8.65 0.89
N TYR A 188 -8.06 7.73 1.69
CA TYR A 188 -8.62 6.38 1.88
C TYR A 188 -9.83 6.37 2.80
N ALA A 189 -9.86 7.25 3.79
CA ALA A 189 -10.87 7.20 4.84
C ALA A 189 -12.19 7.86 4.42
N ASP A 190 -12.20 8.79 3.45
CA ASP A 190 -13.45 9.41 2.96
C ASP A 190 -14.30 8.42 2.13
N PRO A 191 -15.48 7.98 2.62
CA PRO A 191 -16.31 6.99 1.93
C PRO A 191 -16.92 7.50 0.61
N LYS A 192 -16.85 8.82 0.35
CA LYS A 192 -17.35 9.40 -0.91
C LYS A 192 -16.30 9.44 -2.00
N ARG A 193 -15.05 9.11 -1.69
CA ARG A 193 -13.92 9.22 -2.62
C ARG A 193 -13.60 7.87 -3.24
N LYS A 194 -13.58 7.82 -4.57
CA LYS A 194 -13.10 6.64 -5.30
C LYS A 194 -11.59 6.67 -5.40
N VAL A 195 -10.92 5.74 -4.70
CA VAL A 195 -9.46 5.68 -4.64
C VAL A 195 -8.94 4.57 -5.54
N MET A 196 -8.01 4.91 -6.44
CA MET A 196 -7.23 3.94 -7.22
C MET A 196 -5.80 3.89 -6.69
N SER A 197 -5.43 2.76 -6.07
CA SER A 197 -4.07 2.53 -5.56
C SER A 197 -3.25 1.78 -6.59
N LEU A 198 -2.05 2.28 -6.89
CA LEU A 198 -1.19 1.79 -7.96
C LEU A 198 0.21 1.53 -7.39
N TRP A 199 0.72 0.32 -7.54
CA TRP A 199 2.08 -0.06 -7.17
C TRP A 199 2.77 -0.79 -8.33
N THR A 200 4.09 -0.92 -8.27
CA THR A 200 4.86 -1.65 -9.29
C THR A 200 6.00 -2.43 -8.63
N MET A 201 7.26 -2.06 -8.85
CA MET A 201 8.44 -2.73 -8.28
C MET A 201 8.92 -2.07 -6.97
N GLY A 202 8.09 -1.21 -6.38
CA GLY A 202 8.39 -0.43 -5.18
C GLY A 202 8.57 -1.29 -3.94
#